data_AF-A0A1J4SSE5-F1
#
_entry.id   AF-A0A1J4SSE5-F1
#
_cell.length_a   1.000
_cell.length_b   1.000
_cell.length_c   1.000
_cell.angle_alpha   90.00
_cell.angle_beta   90.00
_cell.angle_gamma   90.00
#
_symmetry.space_group_name_H-M   'P 1'
#
loop_
_entity.id
_entity.type
_entity.pdbx_description
1 polymer ?
#
loop_
_entity_poly.entity_id
_entity_poly.type
_entity_poly.pdbx_seq_one_letter_code
_entity_poly.pdbx_strand_id
1 'polypeptide(L)'
;MRNGTITLPRRIIGSALWKDQELWRVWSWCVFNAGAKSRNVEIEAMTIRFGAGELAASLGVLCQGTGLAPKSIVRCLAIGKKLGLLEL
;
A
#
# COMPACT_ATOMS: atom_id res chain seq x y z
N MET A 1 10.60 -8.23 4.23
CA MET A 1 11.00 -7.17 5.18
C MET A 1 11.75 -7.80 6.33
N ARG A 2 12.86 -7.23 6.76
CA ARG A 2 13.58 -7.64 7.99
C ARG A 2 13.92 -6.36 8.75
N ASN A 3 13.53 -6.25 10.03
CA ASN A 3 13.78 -5.07 10.88
C ASN A 3 13.35 -3.70 10.30
N GLY A 4 12.21 -3.63 9.60
CA GLY A 4 11.75 -2.36 9.00
C GLY A 4 12.47 -1.94 7.71
N THR A 5 13.35 -2.79 7.17
CA THR A 5 14.01 -2.57 5.88
C THR A 5 13.32 -3.36 4.75
N ILE A 6 13.13 -2.70 3.60
CA ILE A 6 12.68 -3.33 2.34
C ILE A 6 13.90 -3.44 1.41
N THR A 7 14.20 -4.66 0.94
CA THR A 7 15.22 -4.90 -0.09
C THR A 7 14.53 -4.98 -1.45
N LEU A 8 14.99 -4.16 -2.40
CA LEU A 8 14.46 -4.12 -3.76
C LEU A 8 15.55 -4.41 -4.80
N PRO A 9 15.20 -5.04 -5.94
CA PRO A 9 16.14 -5.21 -7.05
C PRO A 9 16.64 -3.86 -7.58
N ARG A 10 17.93 -3.78 -7.97
CA ARG A 10 18.56 -2.54 -8.48
C ARG A 10 17.81 -1.91 -9.65
N ARG A 11 17.14 -2.71 -10.49
CA ARG A 11 16.31 -2.24 -11.62
C ARG A 11 15.18 -1.29 -11.22
N ILE A 12 14.73 -1.33 -9.96
CA ILE A 12 13.68 -0.44 -9.46
C ILE A 12 14.09 1.04 -9.53
N ILE A 13 15.37 1.38 -9.40
CA ILE A 13 15.85 2.77 -9.45
C ILE A 13 15.47 3.47 -10.77
N GLY A 14 15.42 2.72 -11.87
CA GLY A 14 15.00 3.26 -13.18
C GLY A 14 13.49 3.25 -13.43
N SER A 15 12.71 2.59 -12.57
CA SER A 15 11.29 2.33 -12.78
C SER A 15 10.39 3.52 -12.43
N ALA A 16 9.17 3.52 -12.95
CA ALA A 16 8.15 4.51 -12.61
C ALA A 16 7.83 4.53 -11.10
N LEU A 17 7.90 3.37 -10.43
CA LEU A 17 7.72 3.26 -8.98
C LEU A 17 8.72 4.12 -8.19
N TRP A 18 9.97 4.22 -8.64
CA TRP A 18 11.01 5.01 -7.96
C TRP A 18 11.00 6.48 -8.40
N LYS A 19 10.64 6.75 -9.66
CA LYS A 19 10.64 8.10 -10.22
C LYS A 19 9.43 8.94 -9.81
N ASP A 20 8.26 8.32 -9.60
CA ASP A 20 7.07 9.01 -9.09
C ASP A 20 7.06 8.95 -7.56
N GLN A 21 7.33 10.09 -6.92
CA GLN A 21 7.42 10.21 -5.47
C GLN A 21 6.10 9.91 -4.75
N GLU A 22 4.96 10.26 -5.35
CA GLU A 22 3.66 9.98 -4.76
C GLU A 22 3.35 8.48 -4.86
N LEU A 23 3.62 7.87 -6.02
CA LEU A 23 3.48 6.43 -6.22
C LEU A 23 4.37 5.64 -5.26
N TRP A 24 5.63 6.05 -5.09
CA TRP A 24 6.55 5.47 -4.11
C TRP A 24 5.97 5.55 -2.70
N ARG A 25 5.40 6.70 -2.32
CA ARG A 25 4.82 6.90 -0.98
C ARG A 25 3.60 6.01 -0.74
N VAL A 26 2.69 5.91 -1.71
CA VAL A 26 1.52 5.00 -1.62
C VAL A 26 1.97 3.55 -1.52
N TRP A 27 2.85 3.12 -2.43
CA TRP A 27 3.31 1.74 -2.47
C TRP A 27 4.07 1.34 -1.20
N SER A 28 5.01 2.17 -0.73
CA SER A 28 5.74 1.90 0.50
C SER A 28 4.82 1.89 1.72
N TRP A 29 3.84 2.80 1.80
CA TRP A 29 2.84 2.77 2.87
C TRP A 29 2.08 1.43 2.88
N CYS A 30 1.63 0.94 1.72
CA CYS A 30 0.94 -0.34 1.61
C CYS A 30 1.84 -1.50 2.07
N VAL A 31 3.10 -1.53 1.64
CA VAL A 31 4.05 -2.58 2.03
C VAL A 31 4.33 -2.55 3.54
N PHE A 32 4.52 -1.38 4.13
CA PHE A 32 4.86 -1.23 5.55
C PHE A 32 3.66 -1.40 6.49
N ASN A 33 2.45 -1.03 6.08
CA ASN A 33 1.29 -0.94 6.97
C ASN A 33 0.19 -1.97 6.69
N ALA A 34 -0.12 -2.21 5.42
CA ALA A 34 -1.17 -3.15 5.02
C ALA A 34 -0.60 -4.57 4.83
N GLY A 35 0.61 -4.70 4.27
CA GLY A 35 1.28 -5.97 4.03
C GLY A 35 2.03 -6.56 5.22
N ALA A 36 2.10 -5.88 6.37
CA ALA A 36 3.02 -6.27 7.46
C ALA A 36 2.34 -6.90 8.69
N LYS A 37 1.01 -6.80 8.84
CA LYS A 37 0.32 -7.22 10.07
C LYS A 37 -0.95 -7.97 9.75
N SER A 38 -1.17 -9.11 10.40
CA SER A 38 -2.49 -9.71 10.49
C SER A 38 -3.41 -8.77 11.26
N ARG A 39 -4.67 -8.65 10.83
CA ARG A 39 -5.68 -7.79 11.46
C ARG A 39 -6.91 -8.62 11.76
N ASN A 40 -7.54 -8.36 12.90
CA ASN A 40 -8.85 -8.90 13.22
C ASN A 40 -9.88 -7.79 12.99
N VAL A 41 -10.96 -8.09 12.29
CA VAL A 41 -12.14 -7.24 12.18
C VAL A 41 -13.27 -7.93 12.92
N GLU A 42 -13.83 -7.24 13.90
CA GLU A 42 -14.99 -7.72 14.65
C GLU A 42 -16.27 -7.16 14.01
N ILE A 43 -17.19 -8.05 13.66
CA ILE A 43 -18.53 -7.73 13.19
C ILE A 43 -19.49 -8.46 14.13
N GLU A 44 -20.13 -7.70 15.03
CA GLU A 44 -20.96 -8.25 16.11
C GLU A 44 -20.21 -9.31 16.93
N ALA A 45 -20.68 -10.55 16.94
CA ALA A 45 -20.06 -11.67 17.65
C ALA A 45 -19.06 -12.48 16.81
N MET A 46 -18.73 -12.02 15.59
CA MET A 46 -17.85 -12.72 14.66
C MET A 46 -16.51 -11.99 14.49
N THR A 47 -15.42 -12.73 14.66
CA THR A 47 -14.07 -12.24 14.36
C THR A 47 -13.62 -12.78 12.99
N ILE A 48 -13.38 -11.89 12.03
CA ILE A 48 -12.74 -12.23 10.76
C ILE A 48 -11.26 -11.87 10.86
N ARG A 49 -10.40 -12.87 10.67
CA ARG A 49 -8.95 -12.66 10.63
C ARG A 49 -8.51 -12.44 9.20
N PHE A 50 -7.89 -11.30 8.96
CA PHE A 50 -7.21 -10.97 7.72
C PHE A 50 -5.72 -11.19 7.89
N GLY A 51 -5.15 -11.97 6.97
CA GLY A 51 -3.72 -12.06 6.74
C GLY A 51 -3.11 -10.74 6.29
N ALA A 52 -1.79 -10.71 6.24
CA ALA A 52 -1.06 -9.59 5.67
C ALA A 52 -1.48 -9.37 4.20
N GLY A 53 -1.88 -8.14 3.86
CA GLY A 53 -2.32 -7.79 2.51
C GLY A 53 -3.78 -8.14 2.16
N GLU A 54 -4.51 -8.83 3.03
CA GLU A 54 -5.93 -9.19 2.77
C GLU A 54 -6.91 -8.08 3.18
N LEU A 55 -6.47 -7.14 4.03
CA LEU A 55 -7.29 -6.01 4.46
C LEU A 55 -7.10 -4.83 3.50
N ALA A 56 -8.14 -4.50 2.73
CA ALA A 56 -8.18 -3.30 1.91
C ALA A 56 -8.13 -2.04 2.79
N ALA A 57 -7.32 -1.05 2.40
CA ALA A 57 -7.31 0.25 3.03
C ALA A 57 -8.32 1.17 2.35
N SER A 58 -9.17 1.85 3.13
CA SER A 58 -10.06 2.86 2.57
C SER A 58 -9.26 4.03 2.01
N LEU A 59 -9.84 4.75 1.05
CA LEU A 59 -9.22 5.95 0.46
C LEU A 59 -8.86 6.98 1.54
N GLY A 60 -9.72 7.16 2.56
CA GLY A 60 -9.45 8.07 3.67
C GLY A 60 -8.22 7.67 4.49
N VAL A 61 -8.06 6.38 4.78
CA VAL A 61 -6.89 5.85 5.49
C VAL A 61 -5.62 6.03 4.66
N LEU A 62 -5.69 5.80 3.34
CA LEU A 62 -4.55 6.03 2.44
C LEU A 62 -4.15 7.51 2.40
N CYS A 63 -5.13 8.42 2.29
CA CYS A 63 -4.87 9.86 2.31
C CYS A 63 -4.21 10.29 3.62
N GLN A 64 -4.73 9.86 4.78
CA GLN A 64 -4.15 10.17 6.08
C GLN A 64 -2.74 9.59 6.23
N GLY A 65 -2.55 8.33 5.85
CA GLY A 65 -1.27 7.62 6.00
C GLY A 65 -0.16 8.12 5.08
N THR A 66 -0.50 8.71 3.94
CA THR A 66 0.47 9.22 2.95
C THR A 66 0.54 10.74 2.90
N GLY A 67 -0.41 11.44 3.51
CA GLY A 67 -0.57 12.90 3.42
C GLY A 67 -0.95 13.38 2.01
N LEU A 68 -1.42 12.48 1.14
CA LEU A 68 -1.77 12.81 -0.25
C LEU A 68 -3.26 13.13 -0.39
N ALA A 69 -3.57 13.99 -1.36
CA ALA A 69 -4.94 14.29 -1.73
C ALA A 69 -5.61 13.06 -2.39
N PRO A 70 -6.94 12.89 -2.27
CA PRO A 70 -7.67 11.77 -2.86
C PRO A 70 -7.39 11.56 -4.36
N LYS A 71 -7.30 12.65 -5.13
CA LYS A 71 -7.00 12.59 -6.57
C LYS A 71 -5.61 12.00 -6.87
N SER A 72 -4.60 12.34 -6.06
CA SER A 72 -3.25 11.78 -6.19
C SER A 72 -3.25 10.29 -5.87
N ILE A 73 -3.99 9.87 -4.83
CA ILE A 73 -4.14 8.44 -4.49
C ILE A 73 -4.78 7.67 -5.66
N VAL A 74 -5.89 8.16 -6.20
CA VAL A 74 -6.58 7.50 -7.34
C VAL A 74 -5.65 7.39 -8.55
N ARG A 75 -4.87 8.44 -8.87
CA ARG A 75 -3.85 8.39 -9.92
C ARG A 75 -2.82 7.30 -9.63
N CYS A 76 -2.28 7.27 -8.41
CA CYS A 76 -1.27 6.31 -8.00
C CYS A 76 -1.79 4.87 -8.04
N LEU A 77 -3.04 4.63 -7.63
CA LEU A 77 -3.68 3.31 -7.73
C LEU A 77 -3.83 2.87 -9.19
N ALA A 78 -4.25 3.78 -10.08
CA ALA A 78 -4.36 3.47 -11.50
C ALA A 78 -3.00 3.14 -12.14
N ILE A 79 -1.94 3.90 -11.82
CA ILE A 79 -0.58 3.64 -12.31
C ILE A 79 -0.04 2.34 -11.68
N GLY A 80 -0.18 2.17 -10.37
CA GLY A 80 0.26 0.98 -9.65
C GLY A 80 -0.40 -0.31 -10.17
N LYS A 81 -1.70 -0.26 -10.50
CA LYS A 81 -2.41 -1.38 -11.12
C LYS A 81 -1.86 -1.73 -12.49
N LYS A 82 -1.59 -0.74 -13.35
CA LYS A 82 -0.95 -0.97 -14.67
C LYS A 82 0.45 -1.58 -14.55
N LEU A 83 1.16 -1.30 -13.46
CA LEU A 83 2.49 -1.83 -13.19
C LEU A 83 2.45 -3.18 -12.43
N GLY A 84 1.28 -3.69 -12.05
CA GLY A 84 1.13 -4.92 -11.25
C GLY A 84 1.63 -4.77 -9.81
N LEU A 85 1.61 -3.56 -9.26
CA LEU A 85 2.14 -3.22 -7.93
C LEU A 85 1.06 -3.02 -6.88
N LEU A 86 -0.16 -2.65 -7.30
CA LEU A 86 -1.30 -2.32 -6.44
C LEU A 86 -2.59 -2.84 -7.09
N GLU A 87 -3.60 -3.09 -6.26
CA GLU A 87 -4.94 -3.48 -6.71
C GLU A 87 -5.98 -2.43 -6.25
N LEU A 88 -7.11 -2.38 -6.96
CA LEU A 88 -8.25 -1.50 -6.70
C LEU A 88 -9.39 -2.33 -6.11
#